data_AF-A0A5E6WHK0-F1
#
_entry.id   AF-A0A5E6WHK0-F1
#
_cell.length_a   1.000
_cell.length_b   1.000
_cell.length_c   1.000
_cell.angle_alpha   90.00
_cell.angle_beta   90.00
_cell.angle_gamma   90.00
#
_symmetry.space_group_name_H-M   'P 1'
#
loop_
_entity.id
_entity.type
_entity.pdbx_description
1 polymer ?
#
loop_
_entity_poly.entity_id
_entity_poly.type
_entity_poly.pdbx_seq_one_letter_code
_entity_poly.pdbx_strand_id
1 'polypeptide(L)'
;MNKTELQTLVVRVKKYLLIIFLLCLAGALIYAYLHKPAFPSEVVLKQDFIAGQSIYIVQDARDPDEPKSLRFYVNNGGGRNNETMKVRLGKTPAFLVSDTDLKDVVIQRVSNGLHIKLKGAVSNYRSNLYLEDGDTYTTYRVSLEQVETRPPLPSGR
;
A
#
# COMPACT_ATOMS: atom_id res chain seq x y z
N MET A 1 36.15 -43.72 13.35
CA MET A 1 36.00 -42.98 12.07
C MET A 1 37.26 -42.18 11.84
N ASN A 2 37.94 -42.38 10.72
CA ASN A 2 39.28 -41.80 10.50
C ASN A 2 39.18 -40.33 10.04
N LYS A 3 40.20 -39.50 10.29
CA LYS A 3 40.15 -38.04 10.04
C LYS A 3 39.82 -37.69 8.57
N THR A 4 40.28 -38.54 7.65
CA THR A 4 40.08 -38.44 6.20
C THR A 4 38.64 -38.76 5.76
N GLU A 5 37.97 -39.70 6.45
CA GLU A 5 36.57 -40.05 6.21
C GLU A 5 35.61 -38.96 6.70
N LEU A 6 35.93 -38.34 7.85
CA LEU A 6 35.18 -37.19 8.36
C LEU A 6 35.28 -35.99 7.40
N GLN A 7 36.49 -35.71 6.86
CA GLN A 7 36.68 -34.62 5.91
C GLN A 7 35.91 -34.84 4.58
N THR A 8 35.94 -36.06 4.04
CA THR A 8 35.19 -36.38 2.82
C THR A 8 33.68 -36.34 3.03
N LEU A 9 33.18 -36.78 4.19
CA LEU A 9 31.78 -36.64 4.57
C LEU A 9 31.37 -35.17 4.65
N VAL A 10 32.16 -34.32 5.31
CA VAL A 10 31.90 -32.87 5.44
C VAL A 10 31.85 -32.19 4.06
N VAL A 11 32.78 -32.51 3.15
CA VAL A 11 32.79 -31.97 1.79
C VAL A 11 31.53 -32.39 1.03
N ARG A 12 31.14 -33.66 1.14
CA ARG A 12 29.94 -34.20 0.48
C ARG A 12 28.66 -33.57 1.02
N VAL A 13 28.54 -33.41 2.35
CA VAL A 13 27.41 -32.73 2.99
C VAL A 13 27.33 -31.27 2.60
N LYS A 14 28.45 -30.53 2.59
CA LYS A 14 28.50 -29.14 2.11
C LYS A 14 28.04 -29.02 0.66
N LYS A 15 28.44 -29.95 -0.20
CA LYS A 15 28.02 -29.99 -1.61
C LYS A 15 26.50 -30.18 -1.72
N TYR A 16 25.92 -31.12 -0.98
CA TYR A 16 24.47 -31.33 -1.00
C TYR A 16 23.69 -30.16 -0.41
N LEU A 17 24.17 -29.54 0.68
CA LEU A 17 23.58 -28.33 1.24
C LEU A 17 23.59 -27.17 0.24
N LEU A 18 24.70 -27.00 -0.49
CA LEU A 18 24.80 -25.98 -1.54
C LEU A 18 23.78 -26.23 -2.66
N ILE A 19 23.62 -27.48 -3.09
CA ILE A 19 22.64 -27.85 -4.13
C ILE A 19 21.21 -27.57 -3.65
N ILE A 20 20.87 -27.95 -2.42
CA ILE A 20 19.53 -27.66 -1.85
C ILE A 20 19.31 -26.15 -1.77
N PHE A 21 20.30 -25.38 -1.29
CA PHE A 21 20.20 -23.93 -1.22
C PHE A 21 19.96 -23.31 -2.61
N LEU A 22 20.68 -23.76 -3.64
CA LEU A 22 20.50 -23.27 -5.02
C LEU A 22 19.11 -23.62 -5.57
N LEU A 23 18.59 -24.82 -5.28
CA LEU A 23 17.23 -25.21 -5.67
C LEU A 23 16.18 -24.36 -4.97
N CYS A 24 16.33 -24.10 -3.67
CA CYS A 24 15.44 -23.19 -2.93
C CYS A 24 15.51 -21.76 -3.49
N LEU A 25 16.71 -21.26 -3.81
CA LEU A 25 16.89 -19.93 -4.39
C LEU A 25 16.22 -19.84 -5.77
N ALA A 26 16.43 -20.83 -6.63
CA ALA A 26 15.79 -20.89 -7.94
C ALA A 26 14.26 -20.94 -7.83
N GLY A 27 13.73 -21.77 -6.92
CA GLY A 27 12.30 -21.82 -6.65
C GLY A 27 11.73 -20.48 -6.17
N ALA A 28 12.43 -19.80 -5.27
CA ALA A 28 12.04 -18.48 -4.78
C ALA A 28 12.05 -17.42 -5.90
N LEU A 29 13.03 -17.46 -6.80
CA LEU A 29 13.11 -16.54 -7.95
C LEU A 29 11.98 -16.78 -8.96
N ILE A 30 11.67 -18.04 -9.27
CA ILE A 30 10.55 -18.40 -10.16
C ILE A 30 9.22 -17.94 -9.53
N TYR A 31 9.04 -18.21 -8.23
CA TYR A 31 7.86 -17.77 -7.50
C TYR A 31 7.70 -16.25 -7.55
N ALA A 32 8.77 -15.51 -7.27
CA ALA A 32 8.79 -14.06 -7.30
C ALA A 32 8.52 -13.49 -8.71
N TYR A 33 8.98 -14.18 -9.75
CA TYR A 33 8.71 -13.79 -11.14
C TYR A 33 7.26 -14.00 -11.53
N LEU A 34 6.66 -15.13 -11.13
CA LEU A 34 5.27 -15.47 -11.45
C LEU A 34 4.25 -14.62 -10.68
N HIS A 35 4.56 -14.22 -9.44
CA HIS A 35 3.64 -13.47 -8.57
C HIS A 35 3.93 -11.97 -8.55
N LYS A 36 4.65 -11.44 -9.56
CA LYS A 36 4.90 -10.01 -9.66
C LYS A 36 3.64 -9.33 -10.22
N PRO A 37 3.02 -8.39 -9.48
CA PRO A 37 1.81 -7.73 -9.96
C PRO A 37 2.10 -6.97 -11.26
N ALA A 38 1.20 -7.11 -12.24
CA ALA A 38 1.31 -6.44 -13.53
C ALA A 38 1.32 -4.90 -13.40
N PHE A 39 0.50 -4.38 -12.48
CA PHE A 39 0.45 -2.96 -12.14
C PHE A 39 1.13 -2.74 -10.80
N PRO A 40 2.29 -2.05 -10.75
CA PRO A 40 2.95 -1.72 -9.50
C PRO A 40 2.17 -0.62 -8.75
N SER A 41 2.39 -0.51 -7.44
CA SER A 41 1.81 0.59 -6.66
C SER A 41 2.32 1.95 -7.16
N GLU A 42 1.43 2.93 -7.17
CA GLU A 42 1.70 4.27 -7.69
C GLU A 42 0.97 5.35 -6.89
N VAL A 43 1.63 6.49 -6.69
CA VAL A 43 0.99 7.70 -6.14
C VAL A 43 0.24 8.38 -7.27
N VAL A 44 -1.08 8.24 -7.28
CA VAL A 44 -1.94 8.73 -8.36
C VAL A 44 -2.46 10.15 -8.11
N LEU A 45 -2.42 10.62 -6.86
CA LEU A 45 -2.76 12.01 -6.51
C LEU A 45 -1.89 12.48 -5.35
N LYS A 46 -1.46 13.73 -5.42
CA LYS A 46 -0.93 14.51 -4.31
C LYS A 46 -1.67 15.85 -4.27
N GLN A 47 -2.25 16.19 -3.13
CA GLN A 47 -2.96 17.45 -2.92
C GLN A 47 -2.57 18.05 -1.56
N ASP A 48 -2.24 19.34 -1.53
CA ASP A 48 -1.90 20.01 -0.27
C ASP A 48 -3.13 20.16 0.64
N PHE A 49 -2.91 20.01 1.95
CA PHE A 49 -3.98 20.02 2.94
C PHE A 49 -3.79 21.13 3.99
N ILE A 50 -2.73 21.04 4.77
CA ILE A 50 -2.28 22.07 5.72
C ILE A 50 -0.81 22.38 5.50
N ALA A 51 -0.29 23.42 6.15
CA ALA A 51 1.11 23.82 5.98
C ALA A 51 2.04 22.63 6.26
N GLY A 52 2.86 22.27 5.26
CA GLY A 52 3.82 21.17 5.37
C GLY A 52 3.24 19.77 5.25
N GLN A 53 1.92 19.59 5.04
CA GLN A 53 1.30 18.27 4.87
C GLN A 53 0.41 18.19 3.62
N SER A 54 0.49 17.05 2.94
CA SER A 54 -0.29 16.75 1.76
C SER A 54 -1.06 15.44 1.95
N ILE A 55 -2.21 15.37 1.30
CA ILE A 55 -2.97 14.14 1.08
C ILE A 55 -2.37 13.43 -0.13
N TYR A 56 -2.16 12.13 0.03
CA TYR A 56 -1.71 11.25 -1.03
C TYR A 56 -2.76 10.17 -1.27
N ILE A 57 -3.05 9.91 -2.55
CA ILE A 57 -3.79 8.74 -2.96
C ILE A 57 -2.82 7.80 -3.67
N VAL A 58 -2.77 6.56 -3.19
CA VAL A 58 -1.97 5.49 -3.78
C VAL A 58 -2.92 4.46 -4.36
N GLN A 59 -2.69 4.09 -5.61
CA GLN A 59 -3.29 2.88 -6.17
C GLN A 59 -2.40 1.69 -5.79
N ASP A 60 -3.02 0.67 -5.20
CA ASP A 60 -2.31 -0.56 -4.83
C ASP A 60 -1.73 -1.27 -6.04
N ALA A 61 -0.69 -2.06 -5.80
CA ALA A 61 -0.21 -2.97 -6.81
C ALA A 61 -1.27 -4.04 -7.03
N ARG A 62 -1.56 -4.37 -8.29
CA ARG A 62 -2.61 -5.31 -8.64
C ARG A 62 -2.31 -6.04 -9.93
N ASP A 63 -2.95 -7.17 -10.12
CA ASP A 63 -3.06 -7.84 -11.41
C ASP A 63 -4.26 -7.31 -12.23
N PRO A 64 -4.34 -7.60 -13.55
CA PRO A 64 -5.38 -7.06 -14.40
C PRO A 64 -6.80 -7.48 -14.03
N ASP A 65 -6.93 -8.68 -13.47
CA ASP A 65 -8.17 -9.29 -12.99
C ASP A 65 -8.59 -8.85 -11.59
N GLU A 66 -7.66 -8.27 -10.81
CA GLU A 66 -7.96 -7.72 -9.49
C GLU A 66 -8.63 -6.34 -9.59
N PRO A 67 -9.63 -6.03 -8.74
CA PRO A 67 -10.24 -4.71 -8.72
C PRO A 67 -9.23 -3.63 -8.28
N LYS A 68 -9.44 -2.41 -8.75
CA LYS A 68 -8.65 -1.26 -8.27
C LYS A 68 -8.95 -1.01 -6.79
N SER A 69 -7.93 -0.61 -6.06
CA SER A 69 -8.03 -0.18 -4.67
C SER A 69 -7.20 1.09 -4.50
N LEU A 70 -7.85 2.14 -4.00
CA LEU A 70 -7.24 3.42 -3.66
C LEU A 70 -7.09 3.52 -2.14
N ARG A 71 -5.87 3.87 -1.72
CA ARG A 71 -5.51 4.11 -0.33
C ARG A 71 -5.17 5.58 -0.14
N PHE A 72 -5.74 6.17 0.90
CA PHE A 72 -5.59 7.58 1.21
C PHE A 72 -4.71 7.74 2.45
N TYR A 73 -3.78 8.69 2.35
CA TYR A 73 -2.80 8.98 3.39
C TYR A 73 -2.66 10.47 3.59
N VAL A 74 -2.30 10.87 4.80
CA VAL A 74 -1.76 12.20 5.06
C VAL A 74 -0.31 12.03 5.48
N ASN A 75 0.57 12.81 4.87
CA ASN A 75 1.99 12.79 5.20
C ASN A 75 2.62 14.15 4.99
N ASN A 76 3.77 14.38 5.62
CA ASN A 76 4.51 15.62 5.48
C ASN A 76 4.96 15.76 4.01
N GLY A 77 4.56 16.87 3.40
CA GLY A 77 4.78 17.21 1.99
C GLY A 77 6.20 17.66 1.67
N GLY A 78 7.10 17.67 2.66
CA GLY A 78 8.47 18.17 2.54
C GLY A 78 9.34 17.37 1.58
N GLY A 79 9.42 17.82 0.33
CA GLY A 79 10.54 17.64 -0.61
C GLY A 79 10.92 16.21 -1.06
N ARG A 80 10.24 15.17 -0.57
CA ARG A 80 10.54 13.78 -0.98
C ARG A 80 9.95 13.48 -2.36
N ASN A 81 10.73 12.80 -3.20
CA ASN A 81 10.25 12.28 -4.48
C ASN A 81 9.16 11.20 -4.29
N ASN A 82 8.40 10.94 -5.36
CA ASN A 82 7.25 10.04 -5.33
C ASN A 82 7.64 8.60 -4.98
N GLU A 83 8.84 8.16 -5.37
CA GLU A 83 9.37 6.81 -5.09
C GLU A 83 9.61 6.61 -3.60
N THR A 84 10.25 7.57 -2.93
CA THR A 84 10.47 7.53 -1.49
C THR A 84 9.15 7.64 -0.73
N MET A 85 8.23 8.48 -1.24
CA MET A 85 6.91 8.63 -0.63
C MET A 85 6.13 7.32 -0.71
N LYS A 86 6.12 6.64 -1.86
CA LYS A 86 5.46 5.34 -2.03
C LYS A 86 5.87 4.32 -0.97
N VAL A 87 7.17 4.17 -0.72
CA VAL A 87 7.68 3.24 0.30
C VAL A 87 7.22 3.64 1.71
N ARG A 88 7.21 4.95 2.01
CA ARG A 88 6.75 5.46 3.31
C ARG A 88 5.24 5.24 3.51
N LEU A 89 4.44 5.53 2.48
CA LEU A 89 2.99 5.37 2.51
C LEU A 89 2.60 3.90 2.65
N GLY A 90 3.31 2.98 1.99
CA GLY A 90 3.09 1.54 2.15
C GLY A 90 3.34 1.01 3.57
N LYS A 91 4.15 1.71 4.39
CA LYS A 91 4.37 1.39 5.81
C LYS A 91 3.44 2.13 6.76
N THR A 92 2.74 3.15 6.26
CA THR A 92 1.81 3.97 7.04
C THR A 92 0.43 3.33 6.93
N PRO A 93 -0.38 3.27 8.00
CA PRO A 93 -1.77 2.85 7.85
C PRO A 93 -2.55 3.90 7.07
N ALA A 94 -3.24 3.48 6.00
CA ALA A 94 -4.16 4.35 5.28
C ALA A 94 -5.33 4.73 6.19
N PHE A 95 -5.76 5.99 6.12
CA PHE A 95 -6.94 6.45 6.87
C PHE A 95 -8.25 6.17 6.12
N LEU A 96 -8.18 5.93 4.82
CA LEU A 96 -9.31 5.53 3.99
C LEU A 96 -8.82 4.56 2.91
N VAL A 97 -9.59 3.49 2.66
CA VAL A 97 -9.36 2.53 1.58
C VAL A 97 -10.69 2.29 0.86
N SER A 98 -10.69 2.42 -0.46
CA SER A 98 -11.89 2.28 -1.28
C SER A 98 -11.57 1.72 -2.66
N ASP A 99 -12.51 0.98 -3.25
CA ASP A 99 -12.43 0.51 -4.64
C ASP A 99 -12.84 1.56 -5.69
N THR A 100 -13.06 2.81 -5.25
CA THR A 100 -13.47 3.91 -6.12
C THR A 100 -12.43 4.19 -7.21
N ASP A 101 -12.89 4.63 -8.39
CA ASP A 101 -11.99 5.20 -9.38
C ASP A 101 -11.56 6.62 -8.96
N LEU A 102 -10.33 7.02 -9.31
CA LEU A 102 -9.78 8.34 -8.97
C LEU A 102 -10.64 9.50 -9.51
N LYS A 103 -11.23 9.33 -10.70
CA LYS A 103 -12.10 10.35 -11.33
C LYS A 103 -13.37 10.67 -10.51
N ASP A 104 -13.78 9.73 -9.65
CA ASP A 104 -14.98 9.85 -8.82
C ASP A 104 -14.65 10.34 -7.41
N VAL A 105 -13.36 10.57 -7.11
CA VAL A 105 -12.88 11.10 -5.83
C VAL A 105 -12.91 12.62 -5.86
N VAL A 106 -13.59 13.20 -4.89
CA VAL A 106 -13.56 14.65 -4.64
C VAL A 106 -13.04 14.89 -3.23
N ILE A 107 -11.96 15.67 -3.13
CA ILE A 107 -11.32 16.04 -1.87
C ILE A 107 -11.49 17.55 -1.66
N GLN A 108 -12.22 17.91 -0.62
CA GLN A 108 -12.51 19.30 -0.28
C GLN A 108 -12.03 19.61 1.14
N ARG A 109 -11.33 20.73 1.29
CA ARG A 109 -11.00 21.26 2.61
C ARG A 109 -12.24 21.92 3.21
N VAL A 110 -12.55 21.59 4.47
CA VAL A 110 -13.65 22.17 5.24
C VAL A 110 -13.12 22.73 6.57
N SER A 111 -13.92 23.52 7.28
CA SER A 111 -13.50 24.20 8.52
C SER A 111 -12.91 23.24 9.57
N ASN A 112 -13.50 22.03 9.71
CA ASN A 112 -13.08 21.04 10.70
C ASN A 112 -12.15 19.94 10.14
N GLY A 113 -11.60 20.12 8.94
CA GLY A 113 -10.65 19.19 8.33
C GLY A 113 -10.94 18.91 6.86
N LEU A 114 -11.30 17.66 6.56
CA LEU A 114 -11.43 17.16 5.19
C LEU A 114 -12.82 16.62 4.93
N HIS A 115 -13.34 16.89 3.75
CA HIS A 115 -14.51 16.21 3.20
C HIS A 115 -14.08 15.40 1.98
N ILE A 116 -14.34 14.10 2.02
CA ILE A 116 -14.08 13.18 0.92
C ILE A 116 -15.40 12.65 0.41
N LYS A 117 -15.62 12.80 -0.88
CA LYS A 117 -16.73 12.19 -1.60
C LYS A 117 -16.20 11.17 -2.61
N LEU A 118 -16.83 10.00 -2.66
CA LEU A 118 -16.45 8.90 -3.55
C LEU A 118 -17.65 8.03 -3.94
N LYS A 119 -17.49 7.18 -4.96
CA LYS A 119 -18.55 6.26 -5.44
C LYS A 119 -18.24 4.76 -5.25
N GLY A 120 -17.15 4.46 -4.58
CA GLY A 120 -16.71 3.09 -4.31
C GLY A 120 -17.21 2.54 -2.97
N ALA A 121 -17.12 1.23 -2.80
CA ALA A 121 -17.16 0.59 -1.51
C ALA A 121 -15.97 1.04 -0.66
N VAL A 122 -16.19 1.18 0.64
CA VAL A 122 -15.17 1.59 1.61
C VAL A 122 -14.88 0.40 2.51
N SER A 123 -13.63 -0.07 2.49
CA SER A 123 -13.18 -1.21 3.30
C SER A 123 -12.52 -0.80 4.60
N ASN A 124 -12.00 0.42 4.68
CA ASN A 124 -11.41 0.97 5.89
C ASN A 124 -11.60 2.50 5.89
N TYR A 125 -11.99 3.05 7.04
CA TYR A 125 -12.16 4.49 7.21
C TYR A 125 -11.90 4.90 8.66
N ARG A 126 -11.09 5.94 8.82
CA ARG A 126 -10.80 6.61 10.08
C ARG A 126 -11.17 8.08 9.94
N SER A 127 -12.10 8.51 10.78
CA SER A 127 -12.64 9.89 10.76
C SER A 127 -11.77 10.89 11.53
N ASN A 128 -10.78 10.43 12.28
CA ASN A 128 -9.86 11.25 13.05
C ASN A 128 -8.44 11.18 12.47
N LEU A 129 -7.89 12.34 12.13
CA LEU A 129 -6.50 12.51 11.75
C LEU A 129 -5.81 13.36 12.81
N TYR A 130 -4.83 12.78 13.49
CA TYR A 130 -3.97 13.48 14.43
C TYR A 130 -2.76 13.98 13.68
N LEU A 131 -2.72 15.28 13.40
CA LEU A 131 -1.73 15.89 12.54
C LEU A 131 -0.99 16.99 13.29
N GLU A 132 0.31 17.05 13.06
CA GLU A 132 1.14 18.15 13.53
C GLU A 132 0.78 19.43 12.75
N ASP A 133 0.52 20.51 13.47
CA ASP A 133 0.23 21.85 12.96
C ASP A 133 1.13 22.84 13.70
N GLY A 134 2.26 23.17 13.07
CA GLY A 134 3.35 23.92 13.72
C GLY A 134 3.93 23.16 14.91
N ASP A 135 3.95 23.80 16.08
CA ASP A 135 4.49 23.23 17.33
C ASP A 135 3.45 22.39 18.12
N THR A 136 2.26 22.17 17.57
CA THR A 136 1.15 21.51 18.27
C THR A 136 0.55 20.37 17.45
N TYR A 137 -0.23 19.50 18.12
CA TYR A 137 -1.01 18.46 17.44
C TYR A 137 -2.49 18.86 17.37
N THR A 138 -3.02 18.92 16.16
CA THR A 138 -4.43 19.22 15.90
C THR A 138 -5.13 17.96 15.41
N THR A 139 -6.31 17.69 15.99
CA THR A 139 -7.17 16.60 15.52
C THR A 139 -8.10 17.14 14.44
N TYR A 140 -7.90 16.72 13.19
CA TYR A 140 -8.78 17.02 12.07
C TYR A 140 -9.80 15.91 11.88
N ARG A 141 -11.02 16.29 11.49
CA ARG A 141 -12.07 15.35 11.13
C ARG A 141 -12.10 15.14 9.62
N VAL A 142 -12.11 13.87 9.22
CA VAL A 142 -12.41 13.47 7.85
C VAL A 142 -13.87 13.10 7.81
N SER A 143 -14.68 13.85 7.07
CA SER A 143 -16.05 13.49 6.73
C SER A 143 -16.05 12.73 5.41
N LEU A 144 -16.86 11.68 5.33
CA LEU A 144 -16.94 10.80 4.17
C LEU A 144 -18.37 10.79 3.64
N GLU A 145 -18.53 11.11 2.36
CA GLU A 145 -19.78 10.94 1.61
C GLU A 145 -19.57 9.83 0.57
N GLN A 146 -20.23 8.69 0.78
CA GLN A 146 -20.25 7.60 -0.19
C GLN A 146 -21.52 7.70 -1.04
N VAL A 147 -21.34 7.88 -2.34
CA VAL A 147 -22.44 7.96 -3.31
C VAL A 147 -22.46 6.69 -4.15
N GLU A 148 -23.30 5.72 -3.77
CA GLU A 148 -23.48 4.49 -4.56
C GLU A 148 -24.64 4.68 -5.53
N THR A 149 -24.34 4.64 -6.83
CA THR A 149 -25.36 4.69 -7.89
C THR A 149 -25.43 3.37 -8.67
N ARG A 150 -24.56 2.40 -8.37
CA ARG A 150 -24.60 1.10 -9.03
C ARG A 150 -25.77 0.28 -8.48
N PRO A 151 -26.43 -0.52 -9.33
CA PRO A 151 -27.43 -1.46 -8.87
C PRO A 151 -26.78 -2.45 -7.89
N PRO A 152 -27.52 -2.94 -6.88
CA PRO A 152 -27.01 -3.95 -5.98
C PRO A 152 -26.55 -5.18 -6.78
N LEU A 153 -25.35 -5.66 -6.47
CA LEU A 153 -24.88 -6.92 -7.05
C LEU A 153 -25.76 -8.05 -6.52
N PRO A 154 -26.16 -9.00 -7.36
CA PRO A 154 -26.94 -10.15 -6.90
C PRO A 154 -26.15 -10.87 -5.80
N SER A 155 -26.74 -11.01 -4.62
CA SER A 155 -26.18 -11.84 -3.57
C SER A 155 -26.21 -13.27 -4.11
N GLY A 156 -25.07 -13.80 -4.54
CA GLY A 156 -24.94 -15.18 -5.01
C GLY A 156 -25.10 -16.19 -3.87
N ARG A 157 -26.26 -16.18 -3.21
CA ARG A 157 -26.76 -17.26 -2.36
C ARG A 157 -27.52 -18.26 -3.21
#